data_AF-A0A8C9VXA5-F1
#
_entry.id   AF-A0A8C9VXA5-F1
#
_cell.length_a   1.000
_cell.length_b   1.000
_cell.length_c   1.000
_cell.angle_alpha   90.00
_cell.angle_beta   90.00
_cell.angle_gamma   90.00
#
_symmetry.space_group_name_H-M   'P 1'
#
loop_
_entity.id
_entity.type
_entity.pdbx_description
1 polymer ?
#
loop_
_entity_poly.entity_id
_entity_poly.type
_entity_poly.pdbx_seq_one_letter_code
_entity_poly.pdbx_strand_id
1 'polypeptide(L)' 'ISVSLTFSSSCLRPVQRLKAALHFTVGRLCEDIGGDGGKRFNKEVLAAIAETTYRQCDIFAKDLEAFARYSV' A
#
# COMPACT_ATOMS: atom_id res chain seq x y z
N ILE A 1 9.92 -8.00 -2.76
CA ILE A 1 10.52 -6.65 -2.67
C ILE A 1 11.88 -6.69 -3.35
N SER A 2 11.87 -6.67 -4.69
CA SER A 2 13.08 -6.61 -5.50
C SER A 2 12.68 -6.22 -6.93
N VAL A 3 12.20 -5.00 -7.11
CA VAL A 3 12.09 -4.38 -8.44
C VAL A 3 12.35 -2.88 -8.26
N SER A 4 13.42 -2.41 -8.90
CA SER A 4 13.77 -0.99 -9.11
C SER A 4 14.33 -0.21 -7.91
N LEU A 5 15.56 -0.55 -7.51
CA LEU A 5 16.38 0.24 -6.58
C LEU A 5 17.47 1.03 -7.33
N THR A 6 17.09 1.73 -8.41
CA THR A 6 18.02 2.59 -9.17
C THR A 6 17.35 3.90 -9.60
N PHE A 7 16.95 4.76 -8.65
CA PHE A 7 16.80 6.20 -8.93
C PHE A 7 16.80 7.05 -7.64
N SER A 8 17.87 7.83 -7.44
CA SER A 8 18.03 9.04 -6.60
C SER A 8 17.64 9.01 -5.09
N SER A 9 18.64 8.86 -4.24
CA SER A 9 18.57 8.47 -2.81
C SER A 9 18.00 9.47 -1.78
N SER A 10 17.60 10.68 -2.15
CA SER A 10 17.21 11.71 -1.16
C SER A 10 15.70 11.90 -1.00
N CYS A 11 14.94 11.85 -2.10
CA CYS A 11 13.49 12.08 -2.12
C CYS A 11 12.66 10.79 -1.90
N LEU A 12 13.27 9.61 -2.01
CA LEU A 12 12.57 8.32 -1.85
C LEU A 12 12.37 7.90 -0.38
N ARG A 13 13.03 8.53 0.59
CA ARG A 13 12.99 8.09 2.00
C ARG A 13 11.59 8.09 2.61
N PRO A 14 10.75 9.14 2.41
CA PRO A 14 9.38 9.12 2.93
C PRO A 14 8.50 8.05 2.24
N VAL A 15 8.65 7.90 0.92
CA VAL A 15 7.85 6.96 0.12
C VAL A 15 8.13 5.51 0.51
N GLN A 16 9.40 5.14 0.67
CA GLN A 16 9.78 3.78 1.06
C GLN A 16 9.28 3.42 2.46
N ARG A 17 9.31 4.39 3.40
CA ARG A 17 8.76 4.20 4.75
C ARG A 17 7.25 3.99 4.72
N LEU A 18 6.52 4.77 3.92
CA LEU A 18 5.08 4.61 3.77
C LEU A 18 4.71 3.25 3.14
N LYS A 19 5.41 2.85 2.07
CA LYS A 19 5.22 1.53 1.45
C LYS A 19 5.51 0.37 2.41
N ALA A 20 6.54 0.50 3.25
CA ALA A 20 6.86 -0.51 4.27
C ALA A 20 5.76 -0.61 5.34
N ALA A 21 5.26 0.52 5.83
CA ALA A 21 4.15 0.55 6.79
C ALA A 21 2.86 -0.05 6.20
N LEU A 22 2.59 0.24 4.93
CA LEU A 22 1.45 -0.32 4.22
C LEU A 22 1.59 -1.83 4.02
N HIS A 23 2.78 -2.31 3.63
CA HIS A 23 3.06 -3.74 3.47
C HIS A 23 2.91 -4.51 4.79
N PHE A 24 3.36 -3.94 5.91
CA PHE A 24 3.10 -4.50 7.23
C PHE A 24 1.60 -4.59 7.53
N THR A 25 0.86 -3.51 7.31
CA THR A 25 -0.59 -3.44 7.57
C THR A 25 -1.37 -4.44 6.71
N VAL A 26 -1.06 -4.52 5.42
CA VAL A 26 -1.64 -5.51 4.49
C VAL A 26 -1.33 -6.93 4.96
N GLY A 27 -0.09 -7.19 5.41
CA GLY A 27 0.28 -8.47 6.01
C GLY A 27 -0.63 -8.85 7.18
N ARG A 28 -0.83 -7.93 8.14
CA ARG A 28 -1.72 -8.15 9.30
C ARG A 28 -3.17 -8.41 8.89
N LEU A 29 -3.72 -7.60 7.97
CA LEU A 29 -5.09 -7.79 7.48
C LEU A 29 -5.25 -9.14 6.76
N CYS A 30 -4.29 -9.53 5.93
CA CYS A 30 -4.32 -10.82 5.25
C CYS A 30 -4.08 -12.01 6.19
N GLU A 31 -3.33 -11.84 7.29
CA GLU A 31 -3.24 -12.83 8.36
C GLU A 31 -4.60 -13.02 9.04
N ASP A 32 -5.29 -11.93 9.39
CA ASP A 32 -6.61 -11.97 10.03
C ASP A 32 -7.65 -12.62 9.11
N ILE A 33 -7.69 -12.22 7.82
CA ILE A 33 -8.60 -12.80 6.81
C ILE A 33 -8.25 -14.26 6.50
N GLY A 34 -6.95 -14.59 6.42
CA GLY A 34 -6.47 -15.94 6.10
C GLY A 34 -6.62 -16.92 7.26
N GLY A 35 -6.62 -16.41 8.50
CA GLY A 35 -6.85 -17.18 9.73
C GLY A 35 -8.25 -17.78 9.79
N ASP A 36 -9.26 -17.04 9.29
CA ASP A 36 -10.66 -17.49 9.26
C ASP A 36 -10.91 -18.61 8.21
N GLY A 37 -10.09 -18.66 7.15
CA GLY A 37 -10.23 -19.60 6.03
C GLY A 37 -9.14 -20.67 5.90
N GLY A 38 -8.19 -20.74 6.84
CA GLY A 38 -7.07 -21.70 6.84
C GLY A 38 -6.08 -21.54 5.68
N LYS A 39 -6.12 -20.43 4.92
CA LYS A 39 -5.27 -20.20 3.75
C LYS A 39 -4.26 -19.10 4.03
N ARG A 40 -2.97 -19.43 3.89
CA ARG A 40 -1.86 -18.47 3.98
C ARG A 40 -1.62 -17.80 2.63
N PHE A 41 -1.55 -16.48 2.63
CA PHE A 41 -1.10 -15.71 1.48
C PHE A 41 0.43 -15.76 1.38
N ASN A 42 0.97 -15.91 0.18
CA ASN A 42 2.42 -15.85 -0.03
C ASN A 42 2.92 -14.39 -0.02
N LYS A 43 4.24 -14.22 0.10
CA LYS A 43 4.87 -12.90 0.28
C LYS A 43 4.73 -12.02 -0.96
N GLU A 44 4.69 -12.64 -2.13
CA GLU A 44 4.52 -11.98 -3.43
C GLU A 44 3.12 -11.38 -3.56
N VAL A 45 2.07 -12.10 -3.15
CA VAL A 45 0.69 -11.63 -3.13
C VAL A 45 0.53 -10.47 -2.13
N LEU A 46 1.10 -10.58 -0.92
CA LEU A 46 1.07 -9.47 0.04
C LEU A 46 1.77 -8.22 -0.49
N ALA A 47 2.88 -8.38 -1.22
CA ALA A 47 3.58 -7.27 -1.85
C ALA A 47 2.75 -6.64 -2.99
N ALA A 48 2.07 -7.47 -3.80
CA ALA A 48 1.20 -7.01 -4.87
C ALA A 48 -0.02 -6.24 -4.34
N ILE A 49 -0.65 -6.74 -3.27
CA ILE A 49 -1.76 -6.05 -2.60
C ILE A 49 -1.28 -4.71 -2.06
N ALA A 50 -0.16 -4.69 -1.31
CA ALA A 50 0.39 -3.44 -0.78
C ALA A 50 0.72 -2.42 -1.88
N GLU A 51 1.34 -2.84 -2.99
CA GLU A 51 1.62 -1.94 -4.11
C GLU A 51 0.32 -1.42 -4.76
N THR A 52 -0.71 -2.25 -4.86
CA THR A 52 -2.02 -1.85 -5.40
C THR A 52 -2.70 -0.83 -4.49
N THR A 53 -2.74 -1.11 -3.17
CA THR A 53 -3.32 -0.19 -2.18
C THR A 53 -2.58 1.16 -2.17
N TYR A 54 -1.24 1.15 -2.27
CA TYR A 54 -0.46 2.39 -2.35
C TYR A 54 -0.86 3.24 -3.58
N ARG A 55 -1.06 2.61 -4.74
CA ARG A 55 -1.50 3.32 -5.96
C ARG A 55 -2.92 3.86 -5.82
N GLN A 56 -3.80 3.11 -5.16
CA GLN A 56 -5.20 3.53 -4.95
C GLN A 56 -5.31 4.79 -4.06
N CYS A 57 -4.34 5.02 -3.16
CA CYS A 57 -4.31 6.23 -2.33
C CYS A 57 -4.29 7.52 -3.15
N ASP A 58 -3.65 7.55 -4.33
CA ASP A 58 -3.65 8.73 -5.19
C ASP A 58 -5.05 9.05 -5.73
N ILE A 59 -5.80 8.02 -6.10
CA ILE A 59 -7.18 8.15 -6.58
C ILE A 59 -8.06 8.65 -5.43
N PHE A 60 -8.00 7.99 -4.26
CA PHE A 60 -8.78 8.42 -3.10
C PHE A 60 -8.44 9.82 -2.61
N ALA A 61 -7.17 10.23 -2.66
CA ALA A 61 -6.77 11.58 -2.26
C ALA A 61 -7.39 12.64 -3.18
N LYS A 62 -7.37 12.41 -4.50
CA LYS A 62 -7.97 13.31 -5.50
C LYS A 62 -9.49 13.38 -5.37
N ASP A 63 -10.12 12.23 -5.19
CA ASP A 63 -11.57 12.16 -4.99
C ASP A 63 -11.96 12.92 -3.70
N LEU A 64 -11.23 12.71 -2.61
CA LEU A 64 -11.48 13.40 -1.34
C LEU A 64 -11.25 14.90 -1.44
N GLU A 65 -10.21 15.34 -2.16
CA GLU A 65 -9.98 16.77 -2.44
C GLU A 65 -11.16 17.36 -3.23
N ALA A 66 -11.61 16.69 -4.29
CA ALA A 66 -12.75 17.13 -5.09
C ALA A 66 -14.01 17.22 -4.22
N PHE A 67 -14.33 16.18 -3.44
CA PHE A 67 -15.49 16.20 -2.53
C PHE A 67 -15.41 17.35 -1.52
N ALA A 68 -14.23 17.64 -0.98
CA ALA A 68 -14.04 18.76 -0.06
C ALA A 68 -14.24 20.13 -0.74
N ARG A 69 -13.89 20.25 -2.02
CA ARG A 69 -14.04 21.49 -2.80
C ARG A 69 -15.46 21.75 -3.28
N TYR A 70 -16.25 20.70 -3.52
CA TYR A 70 -17.66 20.81 -3.93
C TYR A 70 -18.65 20.90 -2.75
N SER A 71 -18.18 20.74 -1.50
CA SER A 71 -19.02 20.82 -0.29
C SER A 71 -18.98 22.19 0.42
N VAL A 72 -18.53 23.24 -0.28
CA VAL A 72 -18.56 24.65 0.16
C VAL A 72 -19.27 25.50 -0.89
#